data_AF-A0A3R7P9B7-F1
#
_entry.id   AF-A0A3R7P9B7-F1
#
_cell.length_a   1.000
_cell.length_b   1.000
_cell.length_c   1.000
_cell.angle_alpha   90.00
_cell.angle_beta   90.00
_cell.angle_gamma   90.00
#
_symmetry.space_group_name_H-M   'P 1'
#
loop_
_entity.id
_entity.type
_entity.pdbx_description
1 polymer ?
#
loop_
_entity_poly.entity_id
_entity_poly.type
_entity_poly.pdbx_seq_one_letter_code
_entity_poly.pdbx_strand_id
1 'polypeptide(L)'
;MSEEEDEKKEEDGKGEDEGDPLDEIDIGDDEEDMDDDQDDVSDEEESAAAKDMTAKLRLELALAQGEHEDIDLDEAPEEELEKLDIAMSAIFAKYRGPKKGKKEPKKKLKDIHLECRAYDILEVYIEQHPSMGFTLGLVRPLLVTLNSLATTSEKGEKKNDTRIMRLRKLLDMLGEIQSFEKVDMNILEMSEELETFVTSTIDYKFALSRYIADCHTLMIRCCLQILGEAAHRSNPIIDLFSEHLFFMLNKKETEKKILMYAGACSLDWGALWKLVKDMVDFAFEKNNKYFGRTNALTVLSLLFKNKALFSRTTTVEVKQLGEAVSQILLGILKRFNLKQQARFVSRLFEFMIVLRENHRDPDTSGIRWEEILVAVRNLDKEIPTASRSPLRVYYKELVRALHR
;
A
#
# COMPACT_ATOMS: atom_id res chain seq x y z
N MET A 1 -64.64 -26.42 -14.56
CA MET A 1 -63.83 -27.49 -15.19
C MET A 1 -62.45 -26.93 -15.38
N SER A 2 -61.40 -27.24 -14.64
CA SER A 2 -61.11 -28.10 -13.47
C SER A 2 -59.74 -27.55 -12.95
N GLU A 3 -59.50 -27.30 -11.64
CA GLU A 3 -59.04 -28.29 -10.62
C GLU A 3 -57.80 -29.08 -11.12
N GLU A 4 -56.62 -29.16 -10.50
CA GLU A 4 -56.09 -29.11 -9.10
C GLU A 4 -54.59 -28.71 -9.17
N GLU A 5 -54.04 -27.91 -8.25
CA GLU A 5 -53.29 -28.31 -7.03
C GLU A 5 -52.32 -29.49 -7.18
N ASP A 6 -51.02 -29.24 -7.00
CA ASP A 6 -50.12 -30.21 -6.36
C ASP A 6 -48.96 -29.52 -5.64
N GLU A 7 -49.05 -29.52 -4.31
CA GLU A 7 -48.00 -29.19 -3.36
C GLU A 7 -46.99 -30.34 -3.27
N LYS A 8 -45.68 -30.03 -3.32
CA LYS A 8 -44.68 -30.84 -2.59
C LYS A 8 -43.65 -29.95 -1.91
N LYS A 9 -43.66 -30.07 -0.58
CA LYS A 9 -42.70 -29.60 0.41
C LYS A 9 -41.58 -30.62 0.67
N GLU A 10 -40.51 -30.09 1.27
CA GLU A 10 -39.49 -30.75 2.11
C GLU A 10 -38.44 -31.60 1.36
N GLU A 11 -37.13 -31.55 1.63
CA GLU A 11 -36.31 -31.27 2.83
C GLU A 11 -34.88 -30.91 2.34
N ASP A 12 -34.22 -29.88 2.89
CA ASP A 12 -33.22 -29.92 3.97
C ASP A 12 -31.79 -29.72 3.45
N GLY A 13 -31.09 -28.80 4.10
CA GLY A 13 -29.83 -28.22 3.68
C GLY A 13 -29.42 -27.05 4.57
N LYS A 14 -29.45 -27.27 5.89
CA LYS A 14 -28.57 -26.62 6.87
C LYS A 14 -27.13 -26.59 6.33
N GLY A 15 -26.29 -25.58 6.54
CA GLY A 15 -26.31 -24.38 7.37
C GLY A 15 -24.98 -23.64 7.18
N GLU A 16 -24.75 -22.65 8.05
CA GLU A 16 -23.47 -21.94 8.29
C GLU A 16 -23.04 -20.95 7.18
N ASP A 17 -22.70 -19.69 7.44
CA ASP A 17 -22.53 -18.96 8.70
C ASP A 17 -22.61 -17.44 8.47
N GLU A 18 -23.17 -16.72 9.44
CA GLU A 18 -23.07 -15.28 9.60
C GLU A 18 -21.76 -14.95 10.33
N GLY A 19 -21.06 -13.89 9.93
CA GLY A 19 -19.95 -13.39 10.75
C GLY A 19 -19.07 -12.36 10.07
N ASP A 20 -19.48 -11.10 10.14
CA ASP A 20 -18.54 -10.02 10.46
C ASP A 20 -18.58 -9.89 11.99
N PRO A 21 -17.44 -9.82 12.69
CA PRO A 21 -17.00 -8.49 13.09
C PRO A 21 -15.47 -8.30 13.16
N LEU A 22 -15.09 -7.04 12.97
CA LEU A 22 -13.95 -6.37 13.59
C LEU A 22 -13.94 -6.61 15.11
N ASP A 23 -12.84 -7.11 15.70
CA ASP A 23 -12.14 -6.51 16.84
C ASP A 23 -11.01 -7.39 17.42
N GLU A 24 -10.00 -6.69 17.95
CA GLU A 24 -9.06 -7.04 19.04
C GLU A 24 -8.19 -8.32 18.93
N ILE A 25 -6.89 -8.11 18.74
CA ILE A 25 -5.86 -8.96 19.36
C ILE A 25 -5.01 -8.06 20.26
N ASP A 26 -5.34 -8.17 21.54
CA ASP A 26 -4.61 -7.73 22.71
C ASP A 26 -3.32 -8.55 22.92
N ILE A 27 -2.43 -7.92 23.66
CA ILE A 27 -1.01 -8.14 23.86
C ILE A 27 -0.78 -9.39 24.72
N GLY A 28 0.10 -10.28 24.24
CA GLY A 28 0.72 -11.34 25.01
C GLY A 28 2.22 -11.09 25.10
N ASP A 29 2.59 -10.46 26.21
CA ASP A 29 3.94 -10.24 26.73
C ASP A 29 4.66 -11.58 26.93
N ASP A 30 5.88 -11.71 26.40
CA ASP A 30 6.85 -12.70 26.87
C ASP A 30 8.24 -12.05 26.78
N GLU A 31 8.66 -11.51 27.93
CA GLU A 31 10.03 -11.20 28.26
C GLU A 31 10.85 -12.49 28.35
N GLU A 32 11.80 -12.72 27.44
CA GLU A 32 12.99 -13.51 27.77
C GLU A 32 14.26 -12.88 27.16
N ASP A 33 14.94 -12.17 28.06
CA ASP A 33 16.37 -12.01 28.32
C ASP A 33 17.41 -12.22 27.20
N MET A 34 18.32 -11.25 27.13
CA MET A 34 19.58 -11.31 26.40
C MET A 34 20.68 -11.91 27.28
N ASP A 35 21.41 -12.90 26.75
CA ASP A 35 22.85 -13.16 26.94
C ASP A 35 23.16 -14.51 26.26
N ASP A 36 24.31 -14.83 25.68
CA ASP A 36 25.47 -14.15 25.13
C ASP A 36 26.18 -15.26 24.31
N ASP A 37 26.90 -14.87 23.27
CA ASP A 37 27.83 -15.64 22.43
C ASP A 37 27.97 -17.17 22.62
N GLN A 38 27.63 -17.92 21.57
CA GLN A 38 28.59 -18.90 21.02
C GLN A 38 28.26 -19.32 19.57
N ASP A 39 29.30 -19.23 18.73
CA ASP A 39 29.38 -19.82 17.40
C ASP A 39 28.88 -21.28 17.43
N ASP A 40 27.77 -21.57 16.76
CA ASP A 40 27.48 -22.95 16.36
C ASP A 40 27.09 -23.04 14.88
N VAL A 41 28.00 -23.68 14.14
CA VAL A 41 27.86 -24.03 12.75
C VAL A 41 27.02 -25.30 12.69
N SER A 42 25.73 -25.12 12.38
CA SER A 42 24.91 -26.00 11.52
C SER A 42 25.43 -27.43 11.34
N ASP A 43 24.86 -28.39 12.07
CA ASP A 43 25.15 -29.79 11.88
C ASP A 43 23.87 -30.63 11.74
N GLU A 44 23.31 -30.69 10.53
CA GLU A 44 22.26 -31.68 10.19
C GLU A 44 22.41 -32.34 8.80
N GLU A 45 23.51 -32.08 8.07
CA GLU A 45 23.80 -32.77 6.80
C GLU A 45 25.18 -33.48 6.73
N GLU A 46 25.91 -33.64 7.85
CA GLU A 46 27.29 -34.16 7.83
C GLU A 46 27.47 -35.66 8.17
N SER A 47 26.41 -36.49 8.15
CA SER A 47 26.56 -37.92 8.52
C SER A 47 27.12 -38.83 7.41
N ALA A 48 26.99 -38.44 6.13
CA ALA A 48 27.46 -39.26 5.01
C ALA A 48 28.86 -38.84 4.49
N ALA A 49 29.14 -37.54 4.45
CA ALA A 49 30.42 -37.00 3.97
C ALA A 49 31.56 -37.24 4.97
N ALA A 50 31.29 -37.14 6.28
CA ALA A 50 32.29 -37.40 7.33
C ALA A 50 32.74 -38.87 7.37
N LYS A 51 31.83 -39.82 7.07
CA LYS A 51 32.14 -41.26 6.99
C LYS A 51 32.98 -41.61 5.77
N ASP A 52 32.72 -40.99 4.62
CA ASP A 52 33.54 -41.17 3.40
C ASP A 52 34.94 -40.52 3.57
N MET A 53 35.02 -39.37 4.24
CA MET A 53 36.28 -38.70 4.55
C MET A 53 37.15 -39.53 5.52
N THR A 54 36.57 -40.06 6.59
CA THR A 54 37.31 -40.92 7.53
C THR A 54 37.76 -42.24 6.91
N ALA A 55 36.98 -42.83 6.00
CA ALA A 55 37.38 -44.03 5.26
C ALA A 55 38.56 -43.75 4.30
N LYS A 56 38.53 -42.62 3.60
CA LYS A 56 39.63 -42.20 2.70
C LYS A 56 40.89 -41.81 3.45
N LEU A 57 40.76 -41.11 4.58
CA LEU A 57 41.86 -40.80 5.48
C LEU A 57 42.55 -42.08 6.01
N ARG A 58 41.77 -43.08 6.44
CA ARG A 58 42.33 -44.38 6.86
C ARG A 58 43.06 -45.10 5.74
N LEU A 59 42.53 -45.06 4.52
CA LEU A 59 43.12 -45.73 3.36
C LEU A 59 44.42 -45.04 2.90
N GLU A 60 44.46 -43.70 2.89
CA GLU A 60 45.68 -42.94 2.58
C GLU A 60 46.75 -43.07 3.66
N LEU A 61 46.36 -43.17 4.94
CA LEU A 61 47.28 -43.40 6.05
C LEU A 61 47.89 -44.81 6.00
N ALA A 62 47.07 -45.83 5.73
CA ALA A 62 47.54 -47.21 5.54
C ALA A 62 48.51 -47.37 4.36
N LEU A 63 48.27 -46.63 3.26
CA LEU A 63 49.17 -46.60 2.10
C LEU A 63 50.48 -45.86 2.40
N ALA A 64 50.48 -44.87 3.30
CA ALA A 64 51.66 -44.13 3.71
C ALA A 64 52.54 -44.91 4.72
N GLN A 65 51.94 -45.81 5.50
CA GLN A 65 52.64 -46.60 6.53
C GLN A 65 53.24 -47.93 6.03
N GLY A 66 52.81 -48.44 4.86
CA GLY A 66 53.42 -49.58 4.16
C GLY A 66 53.51 -50.89 4.95
N GLU A 67 52.55 -51.81 4.75
CA GLU A 67 52.51 -53.22 5.21
C GLU A 67 53.11 -53.58 6.59
N HIS A 68 53.19 -52.64 7.54
CA HIS A 68 53.49 -52.95 8.93
C HIS A 68 52.18 -53.17 9.69
N GLU A 69 52.01 -54.40 10.18
CA GLU A 69 50.94 -54.85 11.07
C GLU A 69 50.79 -53.94 12.30
N ASP A 70 49.54 -53.77 12.75
CA ASP A 70 49.07 -53.00 13.91
C ASP A 70 50.17 -52.61 14.92
N ILE A 71 50.73 -51.41 14.74
CA ILE A 71 51.76 -50.86 15.62
C ILE A 71 51.09 -50.45 16.92
N ASP A 72 51.48 -51.07 18.03
CA ASP A 72 51.06 -50.65 19.36
C ASP A 72 51.71 -49.29 19.66
N LEU A 73 50.89 -48.22 19.68
CA LEU A 73 51.34 -46.82 19.76
C LEU A 73 52.12 -46.52 21.05
N ASP A 74 51.96 -47.35 22.07
CA ASP A 74 52.66 -47.22 23.35
C ASP A 74 54.10 -47.76 23.32
N GLU A 75 54.47 -48.58 22.31
CA GLU A 75 55.82 -49.12 22.11
C GLU A 75 56.55 -48.53 20.88
N ALA A 76 55.91 -47.63 20.14
CA ALA A 76 56.46 -47.06 18.91
C ALA A 76 57.65 -46.10 19.21
N PRO A 77 58.78 -46.24 18.50
CA PRO A 77 59.90 -45.31 18.64
C PRO A 77 59.50 -43.90 18.16
N GLU A 78 60.00 -42.87 18.85
CA GLU A 78 59.63 -41.45 18.64
C GLU A 78 59.81 -41.00 17.17
N GLU A 79 60.79 -41.54 16.45
CA GLU A 79 61.02 -41.29 15.02
C GLU A 79 59.90 -41.79 14.09
N GLU A 80 59.16 -42.83 14.48
CA GLU A 80 58.03 -43.36 13.70
C GLU A 80 56.74 -42.58 13.99
N LEU A 81 56.58 -42.12 15.23
CA LEU A 81 55.49 -41.20 15.62
C LEU A 81 55.62 -39.83 14.94
N GLU A 82 56.84 -39.32 14.78
CA GLU A 82 57.09 -38.06 14.06
C GLU A 82 56.78 -38.20 12.55
N LYS A 83 57.13 -39.34 11.94
CA LYS A 83 56.75 -39.65 10.54
C LYS A 83 55.24 -39.74 10.36
N LEU A 84 54.54 -40.29 11.35
CA LEU A 84 53.07 -40.37 11.35
C LEU A 84 52.43 -38.98 11.44
N ASP A 85 52.92 -38.10 12.32
CA ASP A 85 52.42 -36.73 12.45
C ASP A 85 52.68 -35.89 11.18
N ILE A 86 53.84 -36.07 10.54
CA ILE A 86 54.15 -35.44 9.24
C ILE A 86 53.20 -35.94 8.14
N ALA A 87 52.92 -37.24 8.10
CA ALA A 87 51.98 -37.81 7.12
C ALA A 87 50.55 -37.30 7.35
N MET A 88 50.08 -37.27 8.61
CA MET A 88 48.76 -36.76 8.97
C MET A 88 48.62 -35.27 8.63
N SER A 89 49.61 -34.44 9.00
CA SER A 89 49.58 -33.01 8.72
C SER A 89 49.59 -32.71 7.21
N ALA A 90 50.32 -33.49 6.41
CA ALA A 90 50.31 -33.37 4.95
C ALA A 90 48.96 -33.74 4.33
N ILE A 91 48.27 -34.74 4.88
CA ILE A 91 46.93 -35.11 4.45
C ILE A 91 45.93 -34.01 4.84
N PHE A 92 45.92 -33.55 6.10
CA PHE A 92 45.05 -32.44 6.53
C PHE A 92 45.29 -31.14 5.75
N ALA A 93 46.53 -30.86 5.34
CA ALA A 93 46.86 -29.71 4.50
C ALA A 93 46.22 -29.79 3.10
N LYS A 94 46.08 -31.00 2.52
CA LYS A 94 45.39 -31.20 1.23
C LYS A 94 43.88 -31.05 1.35
N TYR A 95 43.30 -31.40 2.49
CA TYR A 95 41.86 -31.26 2.75
C TYR A 95 41.46 -29.84 3.21
N ARG A 96 42.39 -29.04 3.73
CA ARG A 96 42.21 -27.58 3.87
C ARG A 96 42.29 -26.94 2.48
N GLY A 97 41.19 -26.98 1.73
CA GLY A 97 41.07 -26.38 0.40
C GLY A 97 41.61 -24.93 0.33
N PRO A 98 41.92 -24.43 -0.88
CA PRO A 98 42.61 -23.15 -1.04
C PRO A 98 41.85 -22.04 -0.33
N LYS A 99 42.49 -21.40 0.66
CA LYS A 99 41.97 -20.24 1.39
C LYS A 99 41.70 -19.10 0.40
N LYS A 100 40.52 -19.11 -0.24
CA LYS A 100 40.00 -17.97 -0.98
C LYS A 100 39.71 -16.86 0.02
N GLY A 101 40.49 -15.78 -0.04
CA GLY A 101 40.34 -14.61 0.82
C GLY A 101 38.93 -14.02 0.77
N LYS A 102 38.14 -14.28 1.82
CA LYS A 102 36.86 -13.60 2.09
C LYS A 102 37.08 -12.49 3.11
N LYS A 103 37.54 -11.30 2.68
CA LYS A 103 37.50 -10.07 3.51
C LYS A 103 36.30 -9.17 3.22
N GLU A 104 35.51 -9.43 2.18
CA GLU A 104 34.33 -8.62 1.83
C GLU A 104 33.03 -8.86 2.63
N PRO A 105 32.72 -10.02 3.26
CA PRO A 105 31.41 -10.19 3.90
C PRO A 105 31.27 -9.41 5.22
N LYS A 106 32.35 -9.20 5.97
CA LYS A 106 32.31 -8.52 7.29
C LYS A 106 32.05 -7.02 7.19
N LYS A 107 32.47 -6.36 6.10
CA LYS A 107 32.25 -4.91 5.93
C LYS A 107 30.79 -4.62 5.58
N LYS A 108 30.22 -5.38 4.64
CA LYS A 108 28.81 -5.26 4.22
C LYS A 108 27.82 -5.58 5.35
N LEU A 109 28.12 -6.54 6.23
CA LEU A 109 27.28 -6.78 7.41
C LEU A 109 27.32 -5.59 8.38
N LYS A 110 28.50 -5.04 8.66
CA LYS A 110 28.65 -3.85 9.53
C LYS A 110 27.88 -2.65 8.99
N ASP A 111 27.88 -2.45 7.67
CA ASP A 111 27.12 -1.36 7.04
C ASP A 111 25.61 -1.54 7.23
N ILE A 112 25.08 -2.78 7.13
CA ILE A 112 23.65 -3.07 7.39
C ILE A 112 23.29 -2.83 8.86
N HIS A 113 24.13 -3.25 9.81
CA HIS A 113 23.88 -2.99 11.24
C HIS A 113 23.87 -1.50 11.56
N LEU A 114 24.76 -0.72 10.94
CA LEU A 114 24.79 0.74 11.10
C LEU A 114 23.51 1.38 10.56
N GLU A 115 23.04 0.96 9.38
CA GLU A 115 21.79 1.46 8.81
C GLU A 115 20.56 1.08 9.66
N CYS A 116 20.49 -0.16 10.15
CA CYS A 116 19.42 -0.55 11.07
C CYS A 116 19.44 0.29 12.34
N ARG A 117 20.61 0.57 12.90
CA ARG A 117 20.74 1.45 14.07
C ARG A 117 20.31 2.88 13.76
N ALA A 118 20.57 3.37 12.55
CA ALA A 118 20.05 4.66 12.11
C ALA A 118 18.52 4.66 12.01
N TYR A 119 17.91 3.56 11.54
CA TYR A 119 16.45 3.41 11.56
C TYR A 119 15.89 3.39 12.98
N ASP A 120 16.55 2.72 13.94
CA ASP A 120 16.14 2.74 15.35
C ASP A 120 16.10 4.17 15.90
N ILE A 121 17.13 4.97 15.59
CA ILE A 121 17.20 6.38 16.02
C ILE A 121 16.07 7.19 15.36
N LEU A 122 15.78 6.95 14.08
CA LEU A 122 14.69 7.62 13.38
C LEU A 122 13.31 7.23 13.93
N GLU A 123 13.12 5.97 14.34
CA GLU A 123 11.87 5.53 14.98
C GLU A 123 11.63 6.30 16.27
N VAL A 124 12.61 6.28 17.18
CA VAL A 124 12.53 7.03 18.45
C VAL A 124 12.32 8.52 18.20
N TYR A 125 12.97 9.07 17.17
CA TYR A 125 12.80 10.48 16.82
C TYR A 125 11.38 10.77 16.33
N ILE A 126 10.81 9.96 15.45
CA ILE A 126 9.45 10.16 14.92
C ILE A 126 8.40 9.99 16.03
N GLU A 127 8.59 9.03 16.94
CA GLU A 127 7.70 8.80 18.10
C GLU A 127 7.62 10.01 19.03
N GLN A 128 8.69 10.80 19.12
CA GLN A 128 8.72 12.01 19.94
C GLN A 128 8.00 13.21 19.29
N HIS A 129 7.38 13.03 18.11
CA HIS A 129 6.66 14.07 17.35
C HIS A 129 7.35 15.44 17.32
N PRO A 130 8.60 15.53 16.83
CA PRO A 130 9.46 16.69 17.02
C PRO A 130 9.14 17.81 16.01
N SER A 131 10.16 18.42 15.39
CA SER A 131 9.99 19.49 14.40
C SER A 131 9.29 18.98 13.13
N MET A 132 8.30 19.76 12.66
CA MET A 132 7.62 19.51 11.39
C MET A 132 8.61 19.53 10.22
N GLY A 133 9.48 20.52 10.13
CA GLY A 133 10.44 20.66 9.03
C GLY A 133 11.40 19.47 8.93
N PHE A 134 11.95 19.03 10.05
CA PHE A 134 12.85 17.87 10.04
C PHE A 134 12.09 16.59 9.66
N THR A 135 10.91 16.37 10.22
CA THR A 135 10.11 15.17 9.99
C THR A 135 9.70 15.04 8.53
N LEU A 136 9.23 16.13 7.91
CA LEU A 136 8.90 16.12 6.48
C LEU A 136 10.15 15.97 5.60
N GLY A 137 11.30 16.48 6.05
CA GLY A 137 12.59 16.25 5.41
C GLY A 137 13.01 14.77 5.32
N LEU A 138 12.45 13.89 6.16
CA LEU A 138 12.71 12.44 6.11
C LEU A 138 11.89 11.72 5.02
N VAL A 139 10.74 12.25 4.62
CA VAL A 139 9.79 11.57 3.71
C VAL A 139 10.47 11.17 2.40
N ARG A 140 11.14 12.12 1.75
CA ARG A 140 11.74 11.89 0.43
C ARG A 140 12.95 10.94 0.49
N PRO A 141 13.95 11.12 1.38
CA PRO A 141 15.02 10.14 1.54
C PRO A 141 14.51 8.72 1.75
N LEU A 142 13.53 8.53 2.65
CA LEU A 142 12.97 7.20 2.95
C LEU A 142 12.29 6.58 1.72
N LEU A 143 11.48 7.36 1.00
CA LEU A 143 10.81 6.88 -0.22
C LEU A 143 11.79 6.57 -1.35
N VAL A 144 12.82 7.39 -1.55
CA VAL A 144 13.88 7.13 -2.55
C VAL A 144 14.62 5.84 -2.22
N THR A 145 15.03 5.67 -0.96
CA THR A 145 15.72 4.46 -0.52
C THR A 145 14.82 3.24 -0.69
N LEU A 146 13.55 3.32 -0.25
CA LEU A 146 12.59 2.22 -0.39
C LEU A 146 12.37 1.85 -1.87
N ASN A 147 12.19 2.83 -2.76
CA ASN A 147 12.02 2.58 -4.19
C ASN A 147 13.25 1.91 -4.82
N SER A 148 14.45 2.32 -4.42
CA SER A 148 15.71 1.72 -4.89
C SER A 148 15.89 0.28 -4.41
N LEU A 149 15.56 -0.01 -3.14
CA LEU A 149 15.70 -1.33 -2.55
C LEU A 149 14.64 -2.30 -3.07
N ALA A 150 13.39 -1.83 -3.22
CA ALA A 150 12.31 -2.64 -3.78
C ALA A 150 12.64 -3.08 -5.22
N THR A 151 13.31 -2.23 -6.00
CA THR A 151 13.73 -2.57 -7.38
C THR A 151 14.87 -3.58 -7.43
N THR A 152 15.71 -3.63 -6.39
CA THR A 152 16.82 -4.59 -6.28
C THR A 152 16.36 -5.92 -5.67
N SER A 153 15.44 -5.92 -4.70
CA SER A 153 14.88 -7.13 -4.07
C SER A 153 14.10 -8.01 -5.07
N GLU A 154 13.39 -7.41 -6.03
CA GLU A 154 12.74 -8.15 -7.14
C GLU A 154 13.73 -8.99 -7.98
N LYS A 155 15.04 -8.74 -7.87
CA LYS A 155 16.10 -9.54 -8.52
C LYS A 155 16.61 -10.71 -7.65
N GLY A 156 15.95 -11.01 -6.53
CA GLY A 156 16.21 -12.19 -5.70
C GLY A 156 17.14 -11.98 -4.49
N GLU A 157 17.46 -10.74 -4.14
CA GLU A 157 18.30 -10.43 -2.98
C GLU A 157 17.48 -10.33 -1.68
N LYS A 158 17.25 -11.46 -1.00
CA LYS A 158 16.61 -11.55 0.34
C LYS A 158 17.26 -10.67 1.43
N LYS A 159 18.46 -10.14 1.18
CA LYS A 159 19.23 -9.31 2.12
C LYS A 159 18.61 -7.93 2.37
N ASN A 160 17.70 -7.48 1.51
CA ASN A 160 17.07 -6.17 1.66
C ASN A 160 15.73 -6.23 2.41
N ASP A 161 15.24 -7.42 2.76
CA ASP A 161 13.88 -7.59 3.32
C ASP A 161 13.74 -6.89 4.67
N THR A 162 14.73 -7.04 5.56
CA THR A 162 14.77 -6.33 6.85
C THR A 162 14.78 -4.81 6.65
N ARG A 163 15.60 -4.30 5.72
CA ARG A 163 15.70 -2.85 5.44
C ARG A 163 14.39 -2.30 4.88
N ILE A 164 13.77 -3.03 3.94
CA ILE A 164 12.48 -2.68 3.37
C ILE A 164 11.40 -2.66 4.46
N MET A 165 11.38 -3.65 5.35
CA MET A 165 10.44 -3.70 6.47
C MET A 165 10.60 -2.50 7.41
N ARG A 166 11.83 -2.16 7.81
CA ARG A 166 12.11 -1.00 8.69
C ARG A 166 11.73 0.32 8.02
N LEU A 167 12.04 0.50 6.73
CA LEU A 167 11.65 1.70 5.98
C LEU A 167 10.13 1.85 5.84
N ARG A 168 9.40 0.74 5.64
CA ARG A 168 7.94 0.75 5.61
C ARG A 168 7.37 1.18 6.96
N LYS A 169 7.86 0.60 8.06
CA LYS A 169 7.47 1.00 9.42
C LYS A 169 7.69 2.49 9.67
N LEU A 170 8.86 3.04 9.28
CA LEU A 170 9.13 4.48 9.39
C LEU A 170 8.13 5.33 8.58
N LEU A 171 7.77 4.90 7.37
CA LEU A 171 6.79 5.61 6.53
C LEU A 171 5.36 5.51 7.07
N ASP A 172 4.98 4.36 7.63
CA ASP A 172 3.70 4.17 8.31
C ASP A 172 3.61 5.12 9.52
N MET A 173 4.65 5.15 10.36
CA MET A 173 4.73 6.09 11.50
C MET A 173 4.62 7.54 11.07
N LEU A 174 5.27 7.93 9.96
CA LEU A 174 5.14 9.28 9.40
C LEU A 174 3.70 9.58 8.98
N GLY A 175 3.03 8.65 8.30
CA GLY A 175 1.64 8.81 7.86
C GLY A 175 0.64 8.98 9.02
N GLU A 176 0.95 8.42 10.18
CA GLU A 176 0.12 8.45 11.38
C GLU A 176 0.25 9.74 12.19
N ILE A 177 1.25 10.58 11.92
CA ILE A 177 1.46 11.83 12.67
C ILE A 177 0.26 12.77 12.51
N GLN A 178 -0.33 13.14 13.65
CA GLN A 178 -1.47 14.06 13.69
C GLN A 178 -1.08 15.48 14.13
N SER A 179 0.02 15.61 14.87
CA SER A 179 0.50 16.88 15.42
C SER A 179 2.02 16.88 15.57
N PHE A 180 2.60 18.07 15.65
CA PHE A 180 4.03 18.31 15.86
C PHE A 180 4.23 19.14 17.12
N GLU A 181 5.29 18.87 17.88
CA GLU A 181 5.72 19.69 19.02
C GLU A 181 6.09 21.10 18.56
N LYS A 182 6.75 21.19 17.39
CA LYS A 182 7.21 22.47 16.82
C LYS A 182 6.84 22.59 15.34
N VAL A 183 6.05 23.62 15.03
CA VAL A 183 5.75 24.04 13.66
C VAL A 183 6.76 25.12 13.25
N ASP A 184 7.81 24.73 12.53
CA ASP A 184 8.95 25.59 12.16
C ASP A 184 9.11 25.83 10.66
N MET A 185 8.09 25.49 9.87
CA MET A 185 7.99 25.85 8.45
C MET A 185 6.88 26.88 8.23
N ASN A 186 7.08 27.73 7.22
CA ASN A 186 6.04 28.61 6.71
C ASN A 186 5.32 28.00 5.50
N ILE A 187 4.23 28.63 5.07
CA ILE A 187 3.40 28.08 3.98
C ILE A 187 4.13 28.03 2.63
N LEU A 188 5.07 28.95 2.38
CA LEU A 188 5.83 28.97 1.13
C LEU A 188 6.78 27.76 1.06
N GLU A 189 7.57 27.56 2.13
CA GLU A 189 8.46 26.39 2.26
C GLU A 189 7.67 25.07 2.14
N MET A 190 6.51 25.01 2.79
CA MET A 190 5.66 23.83 2.75
C MET A 190 5.06 23.58 1.35
N SER A 191 4.71 24.63 0.61
CA SER A 191 4.20 24.53 -0.76
C SER A 191 5.27 24.01 -1.70
N GLU A 192 6.50 24.52 -1.60
CA GLU A 192 7.65 24.09 -2.42
C GLU A 192 8.01 22.62 -2.15
N GLU A 193 8.00 22.22 -0.88
CA GLU A 193 8.30 20.84 -0.49
C GLU A 193 7.21 19.88 -0.98
N LEU A 194 5.93 20.26 -0.88
CA LEU A 194 4.81 19.51 -1.43
C LEU A 194 4.91 19.37 -2.96
N GLU A 195 5.14 20.47 -3.69
CA GLU A 195 5.31 20.44 -5.15
C GLU A 195 6.44 19.50 -5.56
N THR A 196 7.57 19.57 -4.86
CA THR A 196 8.73 18.74 -5.14
C THR A 196 8.46 17.26 -4.82
N PHE A 197 7.80 16.98 -3.69
CA PHE A 197 7.37 15.62 -3.33
C PHE A 197 6.45 15.04 -4.40
N VAL A 198 5.43 15.80 -4.76
CA VAL A 198 4.38 15.39 -5.68
C VAL A 198 4.95 15.15 -7.09
N THR A 199 5.89 15.98 -7.54
CA THR A 199 6.57 15.84 -8.85
C THR A 199 7.55 14.67 -8.88
N SER A 200 8.34 14.49 -7.82
CA SER A 200 9.37 13.44 -7.76
C SER A 200 8.80 12.02 -7.61
N THR A 201 7.57 11.88 -7.12
CA THR A 201 6.94 10.57 -6.84
C THR A 201 6.00 10.09 -7.96
N ILE A 202 5.75 10.89 -9.00
CA ILE A 202 4.80 10.56 -10.09
C ILE A 202 5.11 9.22 -10.75
N ASP A 203 6.39 8.93 -10.97
CA ASP A 203 6.83 7.75 -11.72
C ASP A 203 7.25 6.57 -10.80
N TYR A 204 7.04 6.70 -9.49
CA TYR A 204 7.36 5.62 -8.54
C TYR A 204 6.48 4.41 -8.78
N LYS A 205 6.96 3.22 -8.42
CA LYS A 205 6.21 1.98 -8.61
C LYS A 205 4.87 2.02 -7.86
N PHE A 206 3.84 1.38 -8.44
CA PHE A 206 2.51 1.30 -7.83
C PHE A 206 2.53 0.64 -6.44
N ALA A 207 3.47 -0.26 -6.17
CA ALA A 207 3.64 -0.89 -4.85
C ALA A 207 3.93 0.12 -3.71
N LEU A 208 4.38 1.33 -4.04
CA LEU A 208 4.63 2.41 -3.07
C LEU A 208 3.45 3.38 -2.93
N SER A 209 2.36 3.17 -3.68
CA SER A 209 1.24 4.11 -3.75
C SER A 209 0.60 4.40 -2.41
N ARG A 210 0.50 3.40 -1.51
CA ARG A 210 0.01 3.59 -0.14
C ARG A 210 0.87 4.59 0.63
N TYR A 211 2.18 4.33 0.77
CA TYR A 211 3.08 5.23 1.50
C TYR A 211 3.14 6.64 0.90
N ILE A 212 3.08 6.75 -0.44
CA ILE A 212 3.01 8.04 -1.13
C ILE A 212 1.69 8.76 -0.77
N ALA A 213 0.57 8.05 -0.73
CA ALA A 213 -0.73 8.61 -0.35
C ALA A 213 -0.75 9.12 1.11
N ASP A 214 -0.17 8.35 2.02
CA ASP A 214 -0.11 8.68 3.44
C ASP A 214 0.79 9.90 3.67
N CYS A 215 1.96 9.93 3.04
CA CYS A 215 2.86 11.09 3.07
C CYS A 215 2.24 12.33 2.40
N HIS A 216 1.55 12.16 1.27
CA HIS A 216 0.85 13.26 0.61
C HIS A 216 -0.24 13.84 1.52
N THR A 217 -1.00 12.98 2.20
CA THR A 217 -2.04 13.38 3.14
C THR A 217 -1.47 14.09 4.35
N LEU A 218 -0.35 13.60 4.90
CA LEU A 218 0.41 14.26 5.96
C LEU A 218 0.84 15.66 5.53
N MET A 219 1.48 15.78 4.36
CA MET A 219 1.95 17.07 3.86
C MET A 219 0.81 18.07 3.68
N ILE A 220 -0.31 17.67 3.07
CA ILE A 220 -1.48 18.53 2.97
C ILE A 220 -1.96 18.93 4.37
N ARG A 221 -2.08 18.00 5.31
CA ARG A 221 -2.48 18.30 6.70
C ARG A 221 -1.57 19.34 7.35
N CYS A 222 -0.25 19.24 7.17
CA CYS A 222 0.70 20.26 7.62
C CYS A 222 0.41 21.63 7.01
N CYS A 223 0.15 21.70 5.70
CA CYS A 223 -0.25 22.95 5.05
C CYS A 223 -1.51 23.54 5.68
N LEU A 224 -2.52 22.71 5.96
CA LEU A 224 -3.77 23.16 6.57
C LEU A 224 -3.55 23.67 8.00
N GLN A 225 -2.69 22.99 8.77
CA GLN A 225 -2.33 23.41 10.12
C GLN A 225 -1.65 24.79 10.12
N ILE A 226 -0.74 25.04 9.18
CA ILE A 226 -0.06 26.34 9.02
C ILE A 226 -1.06 27.43 8.61
N LEU A 227 -1.97 27.12 7.68
CA LEU A 227 -2.96 28.07 7.19
C LEU A 227 -4.09 28.39 8.19
N GLY A 228 -4.42 27.45 9.08
CA GLY A 228 -5.57 27.58 9.99
C GLY A 228 -6.86 27.88 9.23
N GLU A 229 -7.61 28.90 9.67
CA GLU A 229 -8.87 29.32 9.04
C GLU A 229 -8.72 29.75 7.56
N ALA A 230 -7.53 30.17 7.13
CA ALA A 230 -7.28 30.51 5.73
C ALA A 230 -7.38 29.27 4.81
N ALA A 231 -7.23 28.06 5.35
CA ALA A 231 -7.36 26.80 4.61
C ALA A 231 -8.76 26.56 4.04
N HIS A 232 -9.80 27.18 4.63
CA HIS A 232 -11.17 27.03 4.13
C HIS A 232 -11.50 27.96 2.97
N ARG A 233 -10.61 28.90 2.64
CA ARG A 233 -10.73 29.80 1.48
C ARG A 233 -9.76 29.36 0.39
N SER A 234 -9.89 29.94 -0.81
CA SER A 234 -8.92 29.72 -1.88
C SER A 234 -7.51 30.07 -1.38
N ASN A 235 -6.57 29.17 -1.61
CA ASN A 235 -5.19 29.26 -1.14
C ASN A 235 -4.23 28.58 -2.14
N PRO A 236 -2.92 28.84 -2.08
CA PRO A 236 -1.97 28.27 -3.06
C PRO A 236 -1.95 26.74 -3.08
N ILE A 237 -2.25 26.09 -1.95
CA ILE A 237 -2.19 24.63 -1.83
C ILE A 237 -3.32 23.96 -2.61
N ILE A 238 -4.54 24.53 -2.59
CA ILE A 238 -5.62 23.97 -3.39
C ILE A 238 -5.35 24.11 -4.89
N ASP A 239 -4.68 25.19 -5.32
CA ASP A 239 -4.33 25.38 -6.72
C ASP A 239 -3.27 24.35 -7.16
N LEU A 240 -2.20 24.17 -6.37
CA LEU A 240 -1.18 23.14 -6.60
C LEU A 240 -1.78 21.72 -6.61
N PHE A 241 -2.61 21.41 -5.62
CA PHE A 241 -3.30 20.12 -5.50
C PHE A 241 -4.19 19.85 -6.71
N SER A 242 -4.96 20.86 -7.13
CA SER A 242 -5.88 20.75 -8.28
C SER A 242 -5.09 20.55 -9.57
N GLU A 243 -4.05 21.35 -9.81
CA GLU A 243 -3.19 21.23 -11.00
C GLU A 243 -2.60 19.82 -11.12
N HIS A 244 -2.01 19.32 -10.04
CA HIS A 244 -1.41 17.99 -10.06
C HIS A 244 -2.45 16.87 -10.21
N LEU A 245 -3.59 16.98 -9.53
CA LEU A 245 -4.67 16.02 -9.66
C LEU A 245 -5.21 15.96 -11.11
N PHE A 246 -5.45 17.12 -11.74
CA PHE A 246 -5.89 17.17 -13.13
C PHE A 246 -4.82 16.68 -14.11
N PHE A 247 -3.53 16.92 -13.82
CA PHE A 247 -2.44 16.31 -14.57
C PHE A 247 -2.51 14.77 -14.52
N MET A 248 -2.71 14.19 -13.34
CA MET A 248 -2.84 12.74 -13.16
C MET A 248 -4.10 12.17 -13.84
N LEU A 249 -5.23 12.88 -13.77
CA LEU A 249 -6.45 12.49 -14.48
C LEU A 249 -6.25 12.41 -16.01
N ASN A 250 -5.29 13.16 -16.55
CA ASN A 250 -4.97 13.16 -17.98
C ASN A 250 -3.87 12.16 -18.39
N LYS A 251 -3.18 11.52 -17.44
CA LYS A 251 -2.10 10.53 -17.68
C LYS A 251 -2.60 9.10 -17.45
N LYS A 252 -2.80 8.34 -18.54
CA LYS A 252 -3.37 6.98 -18.51
C LYS A 252 -2.61 6.01 -17.60
N GLU A 253 -1.28 6.11 -17.56
CA GLU A 253 -0.39 5.26 -16.74
C GLU A 253 -0.66 5.41 -15.24
N THR A 254 -1.29 6.51 -14.84
CA THR A 254 -1.55 6.86 -13.45
C THR A 254 -2.97 6.54 -12.99
N GLU A 255 -3.77 5.86 -13.82
CA GLU A 255 -5.16 5.50 -13.51
C GLU A 255 -5.29 4.79 -12.16
N LYS A 256 -4.35 3.89 -11.85
CA LYS A 256 -4.35 3.15 -10.57
C LYS A 256 -3.94 4.02 -9.37
N LYS A 257 -3.27 5.15 -9.60
CA LYS A 257 -2.73 6.01 -8.55
C LYS A 257 -3.73 7.06 -8.07
N ILE A 258 -4.90 7.20 -8.69
CA ILE A 258 -5.88 8.23 -8.31
C ILE A 258 -6.35 8.12 -6.85
N LEU A 259 -6.29 6.91 -6.26
CA LEU A 259 -6.65 6.71 -4.86
C LEU A 259 -5.63 7.30 -3.88
N MET A 260 -4.45 7.73 -4.34
CA MET A 260 -3.47 8.40 -3.47
C MET A 260 -3.93 9.77 -2.97
N TYR A 261 -4.97 10.34 -3.58
CA TYR A 261 -5.59 11.59 -3.15
C TYR A 261 -6.72 11.39 -2.14
N ALA A 262 -7.10 10.15 -1.84
CA ALA A 262 -8.26 9.86 -0.99
C ALA A 262 -8.13 10.45 0.41
N GLY A 263 -6.95 10.34 1.03
CA GLY A 263 -6.70 10.92 2.36
C GLY A 263 -6.83 12.45 2.33
N ALA A 264 -6.15 13.13 1.39
CA ALA A 264 -6.24 14.58 1.22
C ALA A 264 -7.66 15.09 0.92
N CYS A 265 -8.43 14.36 0.10
CA CYS A 265 -9.84 14.68 -0.18
C CYS A 265 -10.75 14.51 1.04
N SER A 266 -10.33 13.75 2.06
CA SER A 266 -11.10 13.48 3.28
C SER A 266 -10.79 14.46 4.42
N LEU A 267 -9.79 15.35 4.27
CA LEU A 267 -9.44 16.35 5.27
C LEU A 267 -10.48 17.48 5.37
N ASP A 268 -10.51 18.19 6.50
CA ASP A 268 -11.34 19.39 6.68
C ASP A 268 -10.64 20.64 6.10
N TRP A 269 -10.80 20.86 4.79
CA TRP A 269 -10.41 22.11 4.13
C TRP A 269 -11.46 22.52 3.10
N GLY A 270 -12.12 23.65 3.39
CA GLY A 270 -13.24 24.17 2.61
C GLY A 270 -12.86 24.56 1.18
N ALA A 271 -11.58 24.85 0.94
CA ALA A 271 -11.05 25.17 -0.38
C ALA A 271 -11.33 24.08 -1.43
N LEU A 272 -11.48 22.80 -1.02
CA LEU A 272 -11.88 21.70 -1.90
C LEU A 272 -13.19 21.98 -2.66
N TRP A 273 -14.04 22.87 -2.18
CA TRP A 273 -15.31 23.17 -2.87
C TRP A 273 -15.08 23.74 -4.27
N LYS A 274 -13.99 24.48 -4.49
CA LYS A 274 -13.57 24.94 -5.83
C LYS A 274 -13.33 23.74 -6.74
N LEU A 275 -12.57 22.76 -6.25
CA LEU A 275 -12.26 21.53 -6.98
C LEU A 275 -13.51 20.72 -7.31
N VAL A 276 -14.53 20.68 -6.43
CA VAL A 276 -15.78 19.95 -6.71
C VAL A 276 -16.43 20.43 -8.01
N LYS A 277 -16.55 21.75 -8.20
CA LYS A 277 -17.17 22.35 -9.39
C LYS A 277 -16.39 21.96 -10.65
N ASP A 278 -15.08 22.19 -10.63
CA ASP A 278 -14.19 21.87 -11.76
C ASP A 278 -14.19 20.37 -12.09
N MET A 279 -14.27 19.51 -11.07
CA MET A 279 -14.29 18.05 -11.23
C MET A 279 -15.61 17.54 -11.80
N VAL A 280 -16.76 18.15 -11.45
CA VAL A 280 -18.06 17.83 -12.06
C VAL A 280 -18.02 18.16 -13.56
N ASP A 281 -17.56 19.35 -13.91
CA ASP A 281 -17.41 19.74 -15.32
C ASP A 281 -16.48 18.76 -16.06
N PHE A 282 -15.33 18.44 -15.47
CA PHE A 282 -14.37 17.52 -16.08
C PHE A 282 -14.90 16.08 -16.25
N ALA A 283 -15.60 15.53 -15.25
CA ALA A 283 -16.12 14.16 -15.28
C ALA A 283 -17.20 13.96 -16.37
N PHE A 284 -18.01 14.99 -16.60
CA PHE A 284 -19.17 14.92 -17.47
C PHE A 284 -18.97 15.57 -18.85
N GLU A 285 -17.88 16.31 -19.06
CA GLU A 285 -17.48 16.84 -20.36
C GLU A 285 -17.15 15.71 -21.35
N LYS A 286 -17.81 15.72 -22.51
CA LYS A 286 -17.73 14.61 -23.48
C LYS A 286 -16.38 14.56 -24.20
N ASN A 287 -15.72 15.70 -24.32
CA ASN A 287 -14.43 15.82 -25.01
C ASN A 287 -13.27 15.27 -24.18
N ASN A 288 -13.45 15.09 -22.86
CA ASN A 288 -12.41 14.56 -21.99
C ASN A 288 -12.17 13.07 -22.23
N LYS A 289 -10.90 12.67 -22.08
CA LYS A 289 -10.50 11.28 -22.24
C LYS A 289 -11.29 10.40 -21.27
N TYR A 290 -11.75 9.27 -21.79
CA TYR A 290 -12.61 8.35 -21.06
C TYR A 290 -12.08 7.93 -19.68
N PHE A 291 -10.79 7.56 -19.59
CA PHE A 291 -10.20 7.12 -18.32
C PHE A 291 -10.14 8.28 -17.32
N GLY A 292 -9.84 9.50 -17.78
CA GLY A 292 -9.84 10.70 -16.95
C GLY A 292 -11.22 10.97 -16.37
N ARG A 293 -12.27 10.89 -17.19
CA ARG A 293 -13.67 11.01 -16.73
C ARG A 293 -14.04 9.94 -15.70
N THR A 294 -13.59 8.70 -15.92
CA THR A 294 -13.84 7.58 -14.99
C THR A 294 -13.14 7.80 -13.64
N ASN A 295 -11.90 8.30 -13.66
CA ASN A 295 -11.16 8.62 -12.45
C ASN A 295 -11.72 9.86 -11.74
N ALA A 296 -12.20 10.85 -12.49
CA ALA A 296 -12.87 12.02 -11.93
C ALA A 296 -14.13 11.64 -11.16
N LEU A 297 -14.92 10.66 -11.62
CA LEU A 297 -16.03 10.09 -10.84
C LEU A 297 -15.57 9.43 -9.54
N THR A 298 -14.37 8.82 -9.53
CA THR A 298 -13.78 8.23 -8.31
C THR A 298 -13.43 9.34 -7.32
N VAL A 299 -12.82 10.43 -7.79
CA VAL A 299 -12.51 11.60 -6.95
C VAL A 299 -13.77 12.29 -6.45
N LEU A 300 -14.78 12.51 -7.32
CA LEU A 300 -16.07 13.06 -6.90
C LEU A 300 -16.71 12.20 -5.80
N SER A 301 -16.64 10.88 -5.93
CA SER A 301 -17.14 9.98 -4.88
C SER A 301 -16.41 10.19 -3.54
N LEU A 302 -15.10 10.47 -3.55
CA LEU A 302 -14.35 10.80 -2.33
C LEU A 302 -14.77 12.16 -1.76
N LEU A 303 -14.88 13.19 -2.59
CA LEU A 303 -15.29 14.53 -2.18
C LEU A 303 -16.72 14.55 -1.62
N PHE A 304 -17.66 13.84 -2.25
CA PHE A 304 -19.05 13.78 -1.79
C PHE A 304 -19.26 12.95 -0.51
N LYS A 305 -18.29 12.10 -0.12
CA LYS A 305 -18.27 11.44 1.21
C LYS A 305 -17.76 12.35 2.32
N ASN A 306 -17.01 13.40 1.99
CA ASN A 306 -16.43 14.30 2.98
C ASN A 306 -17.50 15.23 3.57
N LYS A 307 -18.06 14.86 4.73
CA LYS A 307 -19.08 15.66 5.43
C LYS A 307 -18.57 17.03 5.89
N ALA A 308 -17.29 17.13 6.24
CA ALA A 308 -16.68 18.38 6.67
C ALA A 308 -16.73 19.43 5.55
N LEU A 309 -16.47 19.02 4.31
CA LEU A 309 -16.56 19.89 3.14
C LEU A 309 -17.94 20.57 3.03
N PHE A 310 -19.03 19.79 3.10
CA PHE A 310 -20.38 20.34 2.99
C PHE A 310 -20.77 21.21 4.19
N SER A 311 -20.25 20.92 5.38
CA SER A 311 -20.47 21.78 6.56
C SER A 311 -19.82 23.16 6.45
N ARG A 312 -18.78 23.29 5.61
CA ARG A 312 -18.05 24.53 5.33
C ARG A 312 -18.58 25.28 4.10
N THR A 313 -19.58 24.73 3.41
CA THR A 313 -20.18 25.30 2.20
C THR A 313 -21.59 25.81 2.47
N THR A 314 -22.00 26.86 1.76
CA THR A 314 -23.37 27.37 1.90
C THR A 314 -24.39 26.39 1.33
N THR A 315 -25.54 26.23 2.00
CA THR A 315 -26.64 25.37 1.52
C THR A 315 -27.09 25.76 0.10
N VAL A 316 -27.03 27.06 -0.23
CA VAL A 316 -27.38 27.56 -1.57
C VAL A 316 -26.44 26.99 -2.64
N GLU A 317 -25.13 27.02 -2.41
CA GLU A 317 -24.16 26.48 -3.36
C GLU A 317 -24.26 24.95 -3.49
N VAL A 318 -24.46 24.25 -2.37
CA VAL A 318 -24.66 22.80 -2.39
C VAL A 318 -25.89 22.44 -3.22
N LYS A 319 -27.01 23.15 -2.99
CA LYS A 319 -28.25 22.94 -3.72
C LYS A 319 -28.11 23.20 -5.22
N GLN A 320 -27.48 24.32 -5.60
CA GLN A 320 -27.22 24.64 -7.01
C GLN A 320 -26.39 23.56 -7.72
N LEU A 321 -25.34 23.08 -7.06
CA LEU A 321 -24.51 22.01 -7.60
C LEU A 321 -25.31 20.71 -7.73
N GLY A 322 -26.08 20.32 -6.71
CA GLY A 322 -26.90 19.10 -6.76
C GLY A 322 -27.99 19.14 -7.83
N GLU A 323 -28.59 20.31 -8.08
CA GLU A 323 -29.52 20.51 -9.19
C GLU A 323 -28.83 20.31 -10.55
N ALA A 324 -27.64 20.88 -10.74
CA ALA A 324 -26.83 20.73 -11.94
C ALA A 324 -26.42 19.27 -12.17
N VAL A 325 -25.89 18.61 -11.14
CA VAL A 325 -25.53 17.18 -11.18
C VAL A 325 -26.76 16.33 -11.50
N SER A 326 -27.93 16.64 -10.93
CA SER A 326 -29.18 15.93 -11.26
C SER A 326 -29.55 16.06 -12.74
N GLN A 327 -29.45 17.27 -13.32
CA GLN A 327 -29.73 17.47 -14.75
C GLN A 327 -28.79 16.63 -15.63
N ILE A 328 -27.50 16.61 -15.28
CA ILE A 328 -26.50 15.83 -16.00
C ILE A 328 -26.81 14.34 -15.91
N LEU A 329 -27.04 13.81 -14.71
CA LEU A 329 -27.36 12.39 -14.48
C LEU A 329 -28.62 11.97 -15.24
N LEU A 330 -29.69 12.76 -15.16
CA LEU A 330 -30.92 12.49 -15.93
C LEU A 330 -30.67 12.51 -17.44
N GLY A 331 -29.85 13.44 -17.93
CA GLY A 331 -29.45 13.49 -19.33
C GLY A 331 -28.70 12.23 -19.77
N ILE A 332 -27.80 11.71 -18.93
CA ILE A 332 -27.04 10.49 -19.18
C ILE A 332 -27.96 9.26 -19.15
N LEU A 333 -28.82 9.14 -18.14
CA LEU A 333 -29.75 8.01 -17.97
C LEU A 333 -30.78 7.94 -19.11
N LYS A 334 -31.32 9.08 -19.56
CA LYS A 334 -32.28 9.14 -20.68
C LYS A 334 -31.65 8.81 -22.04
N ARG A 335 -30.33 9.02 -22.18
CA ARG A 335 -29.57 8.74 -23.42
C ARG A 335 -28.66 7.53 -23.23
N PHE A 336 -28.97 6.70 -22.24
CA PHE A 336 -28.11 5.59 -21.88
C PHE A 336 -28.01 4.61 -23.04
N ASN A 337 -26.80 4.21 -23.37
CA ASN A 337 -26.54 3.24 -24.42
C ASN A 337 -25.46 2.30 -23.92
N LEU A 338 -25.69 0.99 -24.05
CA LEU A 338 -24.73 -0.07 -23.69
C LEU A 338 -23.40 0.01 -24.45
N LYS A 339 -23.32 0.80 -25.54
CA LYS A 339 -22.05 1.15 -26.19
C LYS A 339 -21.14 2.03 -25.31
N GLN A 340 -21.68 2.65 -24.25
CA GLN A 340 -20.85 3.31 -23.25
C GLN A 340 -19.99 2.26 -22.54
N GLN A 341 -18.71 2.55 -22.36
CA GLN A 341 -17.77 1.59 -21.81
C GLN A 341 -18.17 1.24 -20.35
N ALA A 342 -18.23 -0.06 -20.05
CA ALA A 342 -18.77 -0.58 -18.81
C ALA A 342 -18.13 0.02 -17.54
N ARG A 343 -16.82 0.30 -17.55
CA ARG A 343 -16.13 0.85 -16.37
C ARG A 343 -16.66 2.21 -15.91
N PHE A 344 -16.97 3.10 -16.84
CA PHE A 344 -17.50 4.44 -16.55
C PHE A 344 -18.91 4.33 -16.02
N VAL A 345 -19.71 3.44 -16.59
CA VAL A 345 -21.05 3.17 -16.07
C VAL A 345 -21.00 2.62 -14.66
N SER A 346 -20.11 1.66 -14.37
CA SER A 346 -19.88 1.17 -13.00
C SER A 346 -19.52 2.30 -12.05
N ARG A 347 -18.53 3.14 -12.40
CA ARG A 347 -18.13 4.29 -11.57
C ARG A 347 -19.21 5.35 -11.44
N LEU A 348 -20.05 5.53 -12.46
CA LEU A 348 -21.20 6.42 -12.41
C LEU A 348 -22.23 5.92 -11.41
N PHE A 349 -22.54 4.62 -11.42
CA PHE A 349 -23.46 4.01 -10.46
C PHE A 349 -22.91 4.05 -9.04
N GLU A 350 -21.63 3.77 -8.84
CA GLU A 350 -20.97 3.96 -7.54
C GLU A 350 -21.07 5.41 -7.05
N PHE A 351 -20.80 6.38 -7.93
CA PHE A 351 -20.95 7.80 -7.60
C PHE A 351 -22.39 8.14 -7.21
N MET A 352 -23.39 7.63 -7.94
CA MET A 352 -24.80 7.82 -7.60
C MET A 352 -25.18 7.18 -6.26
N ILE A 353 -24.63 6.01 -5.92
CA ILE A 353 -24.81 5.38 -4.61
C ILE A 353 -24.26 6.30 -3.52
N VAL A 354 -23.02 6.77 -3.68
CA VAL A 354 -22.38 7.67 -2.72
C VAL A 354 -23.17 8.97 -2.53
N LEU A 355 -23.62 9.58 -3.64
CA LEU A 355 -24.51 10.73 -3.59
C LEU A 355 -25.78 10.41 -2.79
N ARG A 356 -26.43 9.28 -3.07
CA ARG A 356 -27.66 8.90 -2.37
C ARG A 356 -27.42 8.64 -0.90
N GLU A 357 -26.32 8.00 -0.51
CA GLU A 357 -26.05 7.68 0.88
C GLU A 357 -25.75 8.92 1.73
N ASN A 358 -25.06 9.91 1.15
CA ASN A 358 -24.57 11.08 1.89
C ASN A 358 -25.46 12.32 1.72
N HIS A 359 -26.26 12.40 0.65
CA HIS A 359 -27.03 13.59 0.24
C HIS A 359 -28.48 13.25 -0.08
N ARG A 360 -29.18 12.62 0.88
CA ARG A 360 -30.57 12.14 0.71
C ARG A 360 -31.60 13.25 0.62
N ASP A 361 -31.45 14.26 1.46
CA ASP A 361 -32.43 15.32 1.63
C ASP A 361 -32.40 16.27 0.43
N PRO A 362 -33.48 16.33 -0.39
CA PRO A 362 -33.54 17.23 -1.54
C PRO A 362 -33.48 18.70 -1.15
N ASP A 363 -33.95 19.07 0.04
CA ASP A 363 -34.01 20.48 0.46
C ASP A 363 -32.61 21.03 0.74
N THR A 364 -31.71 20.19 1.28
CA THR A 364 -30.32 20.55 1.55
C THR A 364 -29.40 20.29 0.37
N SER A 365 -29.64 19.21 -0.40
CA SER A 365 -28.73 18.77 -1.46
C SER A 365 -29.09 19.31 -2.84
N GLY A 366 -30.35 19.66 -3.11
CA GLY A 366 -30.84 19.99 -4.46
C GLY A 366 -30.93 18.79 -5.40
N ILE A 367 -30.66 17.57 -4.92
CA ILE A 367 -30.65 16.38 -5.78
C ILE A 367 -32.08 15.88 -6.00
N ARG A 368 -32.46 15.74 -7.28
CA ARG A 368 -33.81 15.35 -7.72
C ARG A 368 -33.96 13.83 -7.74
N TRP A 369 -33.90 13.22 -6.56
CA TRP A 369 -33.89 11.76 -6.40
C TRP A 369 -35.11 11.06 -7.00
N GLU A 370 -36.29 11.64 -6.93
CA GLU A 370 -37.52 11.07 -7.51
C GLU A 370 -37.42 10.92 -9.04
N GLU A 371 -36.93 11.95 -9.73
CA GLU A 371 -36.72 11.90 -11.18
C GLU A 371 -35.64 10.88 -11.54
N ILE A 372 -34.55 10.83 -10.77
CA ILE A 372 -33.44 9.89 -10.98
C ILE A 372 -33.93 8.45 -10.79
N LEU A 373 -34.72 8.18 -9.75
CA LEU A 373 -35.38 6.90 -9.49
C LEU A 373 -36.21 6.43 -10.67
N VAL A 374 -37.05 7.31 -11.23
CA VAL A 374 -37.87 7.00 -12.41
C VAL A 374 -36.99 6.67 -13.61
N ALA A 375 -35.93 7.46 -13.84
CA ALA A 375 -35.00 7.22 -14.95
C ALA A 375 -34.25 5.87 -14.81
N VAL A 376 -33.79 5.52 -13.61
CA VAL A 376 -33.12 4.23 -13.33
C VAL A 376 -34.07 3.04 -13.49
N ARG A 377 -35.36 3.20 -13.17
CA ARG A 377 -36.39 2.16 -13.41
C ARG A 377 -36.68 1.98 -14.89
N ASN A 378 -36.68 3.05 -15.68
CA ASN A 378 -36.86 2.95 -17.13
C ASN A 378 -35.65 2.27 -17.80
N LEU A 379 -34.44 2.52 -17.29
CA LEU A 379 -33.24 1.83 -17.71
C LEU A 379 -33.33 0.30 -17.54
N ASP A 380 -34.05 -0.17 -16.51
CA ASP A 380 -34.32 -1.60 -16.30
C ASP A 380 -35.16 -2.22 -17.42
N LYS A 381 -36.03 -1.43 -18.04
CA LYS A 381 -36.90 -1.91 -19.12
C LYS A 381 -36.16 -1.98 -20.46
N GLU A 382 -35.13 -1.15 -20.63
CA GLU A 382 -34.42 -0.97 -21.90
C GLU A 382 -33.14 -1.80 -22.02
N ILE A 383 -32.52 -2.23 -20.92
CA ILE A 383 -31.29 -3.03 -20.95
C ILE A 383 -31.62 -4.54 -20.95
N PRO A 384 -31.27 -5.30 -22.01
CA PRO A 384 -31.46 -6.75 -22.06
C PRO A 384 -30.73 -7.45 -20.91
N THR A 385 -31.40 -8.43 -20.29
CA THR A 385 -30.92 -9.16 -19.11
C THR A 385 -29.55 -9.81 -19.30
N ALA A 386 -29.20 -10.21 -20.53
CA ALA A 386 -27.91 -10.79 -20.90
C ALA A 386 -26.75 -9.78 -20.93
N SER A 387 -27.01 -8.51 -21.24
CA SER A 387 -26.01 -7.44 -21.28
C SER A 387 -25.64 -6.88 -19.90
N ARG A 388 -26.36 -7.32 -18.85
CA ARG A 388 -26.14 -6.87 -17.46
C ARG A 388 -24.96 -7.54 -16.78
N SER A 389 -24.40 -8.62 -17.32
CA SER A 389 -23.44 -9.47 -16.58
C SER A 389 -22.35 -8.70 -15.80
N PRO A 390 -21.58 -7.76 -16.39
CA PRO A 390 -20.56 -7.00 -15.64
C PRO A 390 -21.11 -5.80 -14.83
N LEU A 391 -22.33 -5.35 -15.08
CA LEU A 391 -22.94 -4.16 -14.45
C LEU A 391 -24.02 -4.52 -13.42
N ARG A 392 -24.40 -5.78 -13.32
CA ARG A 392 -25.56 -6.25 -12.55
C ARG A 392 -25.38 -5.98 -11.06
N VAL A 393 -24.16 -6.13 -10.55
CA VAL A 393 -23.84 -5.89 -9.13
C VAL A 393 -24.08 -4.41 -8.80
N TYR A 394 -23.41 -3.51 -9.53
CA TYR A 394 -23.55 -2.06 -9.36
C TYR A 394 -24.97 -1.55 -9.56
N TYR A 395 -25.69 -2.09 -10.55
CA TYR A 395 -27.08 -1.74 -10.78
C TYR A 395 -27.96 -2.18 -9.60
N LYS A 396 -27.81 -3.41 -9.10
CA LYS A 396 -28.55 -3.90 -7.94
C LYS A 396 -28.26 -3.06 -6.69
N GLU A 397 -27.00 -2.71 -6.46
CA GLU A 397 -26.61 -1.86 -5.34
C GLU A 397 -27.20 -0.46 -5.47
N LEU A 398 -27.17 0.13 -6.66
CA LEU A 398 -27.79 1.42 -6.94
C LEU A 398 -29.28 1.38 -6.66
N VAL A 399 -29.99 0.35 -7.15
CA VAL A 399 -31.42 0.18 -6.90
C VAL A 399 -31.69 0.03 -5.40
N ARG A 400 -30.87 -0.75 -4.65
CA ARG A 400 -31.02 -0.87 -3.19
C ARG A 400 -30.80 0.46 -2.47
N ALA A 401 -29.71 1.18 -2.80
CA ALA A 401 -29.37 2.45 -2.18
C ALA A 401 -30.46 3.51 -2.44
N LEU A 402 -31.06 3.49 -3.63
CA LEU A 402 -32.13 4.41 -4.02
C LEU A 402 -33.48 4.12 -3.32
N HIS A 403 -33.73 2.90 -2.84
CA HIS A 403 -34.93 2.55 -2.06
C HIS A 403 -34.76 2.73 -0.54
N ARG A 404 -33.52 2.90 -0.07
CA ARG A 404 -33.20 3.36 1.30
C ARG A 404 -33.29 4.88 1.37
#